data_AF-A0A352WZB0-F1
#
_entry.id   AF-A0A352WZB0-F1
#
_cell.length_a   1.000
_cell.length_b   1.000
_cell.length_c   1.000
_cell.angle_alpha   90.00
_cell.angle_beta   90.00
_cell.angle_gamma   90.00
#
_symmetry.space_group_name_H-M   'P 1'
#
loop_
_entity.id
_entity.type
_entity.pdbx_description
1 polymer ?
#
loop_
_entity_poly.entity_id
_entity_poly.type
_entity_poly.pdbx_seq_one_letter_code
_entity_poly.pdbx_strand_id
1 'polypeptide(L)'
;FEAGKLTHLGTVSPNPALFKNQFHVFLAEELKQTGTQLLDSDELLTYELMPTDEVIRGYGRGEFAHALMGTALMLYLQHRQKN
;
A
#
# COMPACT_ATOMS: atom_id res chain seq x y z
N PHE A 1 -9.84 8.45 4.13
CA PHE A 1 -10.84 7.38 3.96
C PHE A 1 -10.92 6.58 5.24
N GLU A 2 -12.09 6.03 5.54
CA GLU A 2 -12.32 5.02 6.57
C GLU A 2 -12.69 3.71 5.88
N ALA A 3 -12.12 2.59 6.32
CA ALA A 3 -12.37 1.28 5.73
C ALA A 3 -13.46 0.52 6.48
N GLY A 4 -14.48 0.03 5.77
CA GLY A 4 -15.48 -0.88 6.35
C GLY A 4 -14.94 -2.29 6.58
N LYS A 5 -13.92 -2.69 5.79
CA LYS A 5 -13.24 -3.97 5.92
C LYS A 5 -11.73 -3.81 5.75
N LEU A 6 -10.98 -4.43 6.66
CA LEU A 6 -9.52 -4.52 6.60
C LEU A 6 -9.09 -5.98 6.59
N THR A 7 -8.41 -6.40 5.53
CA THR A 7 -7.87 -7.76 5.39
C THR A 7 -6.36 -7.71 5.50
N HIS A 8 -5.78 -8.36 6.52
CA HIS A 8 -4.32 -8.50 6.62
C HIS A 8 -3.80 -9.43 5.51
N LEU A 9 -2.91 -8.91 4.66
CA LEU A 9 -2.34 -9.66 3.54
C LEU A 9 -0.99 -10.29 3.88
N GLY A 10 -0.21 -9.68 4.77
CA GLY A 10 1.08 -10.25 5.18
C GLY A 10 1.96 -9.30 6.00
N THR A 11 2.97 -9.88 6.63
CA THR A 11 4.01 -9.21 7.41
C THR A 11 5.37 -9.50 6.79
N VAL A 12 6.15 -8.47 6.47
CA VAL A 12 7.43 -8.61 5.74
C VAL A 12 8.52 -7.75 6.39
N SER A 13 9.77 -8.21 6.37
CA SER A 13 10.92 -7.39 6.77
C SER A 13 11.45 -6.62 5.57
N PRO A 14 11.56 -5.28 5.63
CA PRO A 14 11.96 -4.46 4.48
C PRO A 14 13.46 -4.58 4.17
N ASN A 15 14.28 -4.79 5.20
CA ASN A 15 15.72 -5.00 5.05
C ASN A 15 16.25 -5.81 6.25
N PRO A 16 16.10 -7.15 6.23
CA PRO A 16 16.45 -8.01 7.36
C PRO A 16 17.95 -8.05 7.65
N ALA A 17 18.79 -7.60 6.71
CA ALA A 17 20.23 -7.52 6.91
C ALA A 17 20.63 -6.36 7.84
N LEU A 18 19.84 -5.28 7.87
CA LEU A 18 20.15 -4.07 8.64
C LEU A 18 19.18 -3.82 9.80
N PHE A 19 17.90 -4.18 9.64
CA PHE A 19 16.86 -3.84 10.59
C PHE A 19 16.02 -5.04 11.00
N LYS A 20 15.52 -5.00 12.23
CA LYS A 20 14.58 -6.00 12.78
C LYS A 20 13.12 -5.59 12.62
N ASN A 21 12.85 -4.39 12.10
CA ASN A 21 11.47 -3.94 11.92
C ASN A 21 10.78 -4.79 10.85
N GLN A 22 9.47 -4.87 11.00
CA GLN A 22 8.56 -5.47 10.04
C GLN A 22 7.54 -4.42 9.65
N PHE A 23 6.99 -4.56 8.46
CA PHE A 23 5.80 -3.83 8.05
C PHE A 23 4.68 -4.80 7.72
N HIS A 24 3.46 -4.34 7.94
CA HIS A 24 2.23 -5.10 7.76
C HIS A 24 1.46 -4.50 6.59
N VAL A 25 0.99 -5.34 5.69
CA VAL A 25 0.21 -4.93 4.53
C VAL A 25 -1.24 -5.33 4.75
N PHE A 26 -2.14 -4.36 4.58
CA PHE A 26 -3.59 -4.56 4.66
C PHE A 26 -4.26 -4.15 3.35
N LEU A 27 -5.26 -4.92 2.92
CA LEU A 27 -6.22 -4.50 1.91
C LEU A 27 -7.41 -3.83 2.63
N ALA A 28 -7.60 -2.55 2.35
CA ALA A 28 -8.72 -1.77 2.84
C ALA A 28 -9.82 -1.72 1.78
N GLU A 29 -11.01 -2.17 2.14
CA GLU A 29 -12.19 -2.22 1.26
C GLU A 29 -13.35 -1.45 1.90
N GLU A 30 -14.41 -1.24 1.12
CA GLU A 30 -15.61 -0.50 1.56
C GLU A 30 -15.26 0.90 2.07
N LEU A 31 -14.35 1.57 1.36
CA LEU A 31 -13.81 2.87 1.74
C LEU A 31 -14.91 3.94 1.69
N LYS A 32 -15.05 4.68 2.79
CA LYS A 32 -15.85 5.90 2.87
C LYS A 32 -14.94 7.11 3.00
N GLN A 33 -15.22 8.17 2.25
CA GLN A 33 -14.49 9.43 2.39
C GLN A 33 -15.03 10.19 3.60
N THR A 34 -14.23 10.28 4.67
CA THR A 34 -14.68 10.79 5.98
C THR A 34 -13.94 12.03 6.46
N GLY A 35 -12.96 12.54 5.71
CA GLY A 35 -12.18 13.71 6.12
C GLY A 35 -11.18 14.20 5.08
N THR A 36 -10.51 15.30 5.41
CA THR A 36 -9.40 15.87 4.64
C THR A 36 -8.06 15.31 5.12
N GLN A 37 -7.03 15.37 4.27
CA GLN A 37 -5.67 15.01 4.65
C GLN A 37 -5.22 15.88 5.84
N LEU A 38 -4.61 15.25 6.84
CA LEU A 38 -4.06 15.91 8.02
C LEU A 38 -2.62 15.44 8.19
N LEU A 39 -1.68 16.28 7.77
CA LEU A 39 -0.24 16.03 7.82
C LEU A 39 0.39 16.82 8.96
N ASP A 40 1.51 16.32 9.49
CA ASP A 40 2.39 17.14 10.32
C ASP A 40 3.28 18.07 9.48
N SER A 41 4.11 18.89 10.14
CA SER A 41 4.94 19.89 9.46
C SER A 41 6.07 19.32 8.62
N ASP A 42 6.47 18.07 8.88
CA ASP A 42 7.59 17.40 8.22
C ASP A 42 7.10 16.43 7.12
N GLU A 43 5.79 16.16 7.06
CA GLU A 43 5.15 15.36 6.03
C GLU A 43 4.82 16.20 4.77
N LEU A 44 5.66 16.05 3.75
CA LEU A 44 5.47 16.68 2.42
C LEU A 44 4.99 15.66 1.39
N LEU A 45 3.71 15.27 1.45
CA LEU A 45 3.13 14.28 0.52
C LEU A 45 1.67 14.58 0.16
N THR A 46 1.22 14.04 -0.97
CA THR A 46 -0.19 14.03 -1.39
C THR A 46 -0.64 12.62 -1.74
N TYR A 47 -1.93 12.43 -2.00
CA TYR A 47 -2.46 11.16 -2.50
C TYR A 47 -3.30 11.41 -3.75
N GLU A 48 -3.35 10.42 -4.62
CA GLU A 48 -4.18 10.41 -5.81
C GLU A 48 -5.02 9.12 -5.84
N LEU A 49 -6.23 9.21 -6.40
CA LEU A 49 -7.04 8.05 -6.72
C LEU A 49 -6.73 7.63 -8.16
N MET A 50 -6.29 6.39 -8.34
CA MET A 50 -5.96 5.88 -9.66
C MET A 50 -6.42 4.43 -9.86
N PRO A 51 -6.64 4.00 -11.11
CA PRO A 51 -6.98 2.61 -11.40
C PRO A 51 -5.89 1.64 -10.97
N THR A 52 -6.28 0.52 -10.36
CA THR A 52 -5.35 -0.54 -9.95
C THR A 52 -4.48 -1.03 -11.11
N ASP A 53 -5.04 -1.13 -12.31
CA ASP A 53 -4.30 -1.58 -13.49
C ASP A 53 -3.17 -0.63 -13.89
N GLU A 54 -3.29 0.67 -13.59
CA GLU A 54 -2.20 1.63 -13.83
C GLU A 54 -1.04 1.39 -12.87
N VAL A 55 -1.33 1.15 -11.59
CA VAL A 55 -0.33 0.78 -10.58
C VAL A 55 0.39 -0.52 -10.98
N ILE A 56 -0.36 -1.52 -11.45
CA ILE A 56 0.20 -2.80 -11.92
C ILE A 56 1.13 -2.59 -13.11
N ARG A 57 0.70 -1.83 -14.13
CA ARG A 57 1.51 -1.56 -15.33
C ARG A 57 2.73 -0.69 -15.03
N GLY A 58 2.62 0.23 -14.08
CA GLY A 58 3.66 1.18 -13.71
C GLY A 58 4.76 0.59 -12.82
N TYR A 59 4.50 -0.55 -12.17
CA TYR A 59 5.41 -1.14 -11.19
C TYR A 59 6.87 -1.21 -11.66
N GLY A 60 7.79 -0.77 -10.79
CA GLY A 60 9.22 -0.77 -11.06
C GLY A 60 9.73 0.43 -11.87
N ARG A 61 8.87 1.42 -12.15
CA ARG A 61 9.23 2.64 -12.90
C ARG A 61 8.79 3.90 -12.17
N GLY A 62 9.57 4.97 -12.28
CA GLY A 62 9.23 6.28 -11.72
C GLY A 62 8.84 6.19 -10.25
N GLU A 63 7.68 6.75 -9.93
CA GLU A 63 7.13 6.79 -8.57
C GLU A 63 6.73 5.40 -8.02
N PHE A 64 6.57 4.40 -8.90
CA PHE A 64 6.18 3.03 -8.55
C PHE A 64 7.36 2.08 -8.32
N ALA A 65 8.58 2.62 -8.18
CA ALA A 65 9.79 1.83 -8.01
C ALA A 65 10.09 1.45 -6.54
N HIS A 66 9.33 1.95 -5.57
CA HIS A 66 9.60 1.70 -4.16
C HIS A 66 9.29 0.24 -3.74
N ALA A 67 10.25 -0.44 -3.12
CA ALA A 67 10.17 -1.88 -2.84
C ALA A 67 9.00 -2.28 -1.93
N LEU A 68 8.66 -1.45 -0.93
CA LEU A 68 7.50 -1.70 -0.06
C LEU A 68 6.19 -1.66 -0.87
N MET A 69 6.08 -0.77 -1.84
CA MET A 69 4.92 -0.68 -2.73
C MET A 69 4.81 -1.94 -3.60
N GLY A 70 5.93 -2.39 -4.16
CA GLY A 70 6.00 -3.65 -4.91
C GLY A 70 5.58 -4.87 -4.09
N THR A 71 6.00 -4.91 -2.82
CA THR A 71 5.62 -5.98 -1.90
C THR A 71 4.12 -5.97 -1.62
N ALA A 72 3.55 -4.79 -1.35
CA ALA A 72 2.12 -4.63 -1.14
C ALA A 72 1.30 -5.04 -2.38
N LEU A 73 1.76 -4.63 -3.57
CA LEU A 73 1.14 -4.99 -4.84
C LEU A 73 1.15 -6.50 -5.07
N MET A 74 2.28 -7.17 -4.82
CA MET A 74 2.37 -8.62 -4.99
C MET A 74 1.43 -9.38 -4.05
N LEU A 75 1.36 -8.97 -2.78
CA LEU A 75 0.45 -9.56 -1.80
C LEU A 75 -1.02 -9.34 -2.20
N TYR A 76 -1.35 -8.16 -2.72
CA TYR A 76 -2.67 -7.87 -3.27
C TYR A 76 -3.03 -8.77 -4.45
N LEU A 77 -2.11 -8.94 -5.42
CA LEU A 77 -2.34 -9.82 -6.59
C LEU A 77 -2.52 -11.29 -6.17
N GLN A 78 -1.72 -11.77 -5.21
CA GLN A 78 -1.89 -13.12 -4.65
C GLN A 78 -3.26 -13.31 -3.98
N HIS A 79 -3.75 -12.29 -3.26
CA HIS A 79 -5.07 -12.33 -2.65
C HIS A 79 -6.18 -12.37 -3.72
N ARG A 80 -6.05 -11.55 -4.77
CA ARG A 80 -7.01 -11.48 -5.89
C ARG A 80 -7.08 -12.74 -6.75
N GLN A 81 -6.06 -13.60 -6.75
CA GLN A 81 -6.10 -14.88 -7.46
C GLN A 81 -6.84 -15.98 -6.70
N LYS A 82 -6.99 -15.83 -5.37
CA LYS A 82 -7.62 -16.85 -4.50
C LYS A 82 -9.13 -16.67 -4.36
N ASN A 83 -9.67 -15.51 -4.77
CA ASN A 83 -11.07 -15.09 -4.63
C ASN A 83 -11.62 -14.68 -5.99
#